data_AF-A0A4U5QKH0-F1
#
_entry.id   AF-A0A4U5QKH0-F1
#
_cell.length_a   1.000
_cell.length_b   1.000
_cell.length_c   1.000
_cell.angle_alpha   90.00
_cell.angle_beta   90.00
_cell.angle_gamma   90.00
#
_symmetry.space_group_name_H-M   'P 1'
#
loop_
_entity.id
_entity.type
_entity.pdbx_description
1 polymer ?
#
loop_
_entity_poly.entity_id
_entity_poly.type
_entity_poly.pdbx_seq_one_letter_code
_entity_poly.pdbx_strand_id
1 'polypeptide(L)'
;MESGLKALWVLSAVLLVSNWQHWTYGKRVPQVPCYFVFGDSLFDNGNNNYLDKSAKVNYLPYGIDFDTGASGRCSNGLNIADTIAEQLGFDRYISDFGIGSCTNFLDGVNYGWNGAGILDLTGYLTVIADHMPLITKTLYYSGELFTMNAQLFNHNITVSRISKILGSEEVARKYLSQCIYVSDMGHNDYLNNYFLDDYNSSQLYTPEEFAQLLIETYETQLEVSPT
;
A
#
# COMPACT_ATOMS: atom_id res chain seq x y z
N MET A 1 -62.75 0.04 -15.73
CA MET A 1 -62.12 -1.16 -15.15
C MET A 1 -60.86 -1.57 -15.91
N GLU A 2 -60.88 -1.58 -17.24
CA GLU A 2 -59.72 -1.89 -18.10
C GLU A 2 -58.49 -0.96 -17.94
N SER A 3 -58.70 0.34 -17.73
CA SER A 3 -57.60 1.32 -17.63
C SER A 3 -56.76 1.14 -16.36
N GLY A 4 -57.39 0.78 -15.23
CA GLY A 4 -56.70 0.54 -13.96
C GLY A 4 -55.84 -0.72 -13.99
N LEU A 5 -56.28 -1.75 -14.72
CA LEU A 5 -55.52 -2.99 -14.88
C LEU A 5 -54.25 -2.76 -15.71
N LYS A 6 -54.33 -1.99 -16.79
CA LYS A 6 -53.16 -1.61 -17.61
C LYS A 6 -52.14 -0.79 -16.81
N ALA A 7 -52.61 0.13 -15.96
CA ALA A 7 -51.73 0.91 -15.08
C ALA A 7 -50.97 0.04 -14.07
N LEU A 8 -51.64 -0.97 -13.49
CA LEU A 8 -51.00 -1.92 -12.57
C LEU A 8 -49.91 -2.75 -13.25
N TRP A 9 -50.14 -3.25 -14.46
CA TRP A 9 -49.13 -4.00 -15.22
C TRP A 9 -47.89 -3.17 -15.55
N VAL A 10 -48.08 -1.90 -15.93
CA VAL A 10 -46.97 -0.97 -16.19
C VAL A 10 -46.19 -0.69 -14.91
N LEU A 11 -46.87 -0.47 -13.79
CA LEU A 11 -46.22 -0.23 -12.50
C LEU A 11 -45.41 -1.46 -12.04
N SER A 12 -45.97 -2.66 -12.18
CA SER A 12 -45.27 -3.91 -11.86
C SER A 12 -44.05 -4.14 -12.75
N ALA A 13 -44.14 -3.84 -14.05
CA ALA A 13 -43.00 -3.95 -14.96
C ALA A 13 -41.88 -2.95 -14.60
N VAL A 14 -42.23 -1.71 -14.28
CA VAL A 14 -41.26 -0.69 -13.84
C VAL A 14 -40.57 -1.11 -12.54
N LEU A 15 -41.32 -1.61 -11.57
CA LEU A 15 -40.77 -2.11 -10.30
C LEU A 15 -39.88 -3.34 -10.49
N LEU A 16 -40.21 -4.24 -11.42
CA LEU A 16 -39.37 -5.39 -11.75
C LEU A 16 -38.06 -4.96 -12.40
N VAL A 17 -38.10 -4.01 -13.34
CA VAL A 17 -36.91 -3.48 -14.01
C VAL A 17 -36.03 -2.67 -13.04
N SER A 18 -36.62 -1.86 -12.16
CA SER A 18 -35.86 -1.13 -11.14
C SER A 18 -35.21 -2.07 -10.11
N ASN A 19 -35.88 -3.16 -9.73
CA ASN A 19 -35.29 -4.19 -8.86
C ASN A 19 -34.21 -5.01 -9.58
N TRP A 20 -34.33 -5.24 -10.89
CA TRP A 20 -33.27 -5.88 -11.68
C TRP A 20 -32.00 -5.05 -11.76
N GLN A 21 -32.09 -3.72 -11.85
CA GLN A 21 -30.93 -2.83 -11.79
C GLN A 21 -30.23 -2.85 -10.42
N HIS A 22 -30.97 -3.15 -9.34
CA HIS A 22 -30.37 -3.35 -8.02
C HIS A 22 -29.70 -4.73 -7.85
N TRP A 23 -30.13 -5.76 -8.59
CA TRP A 23 -29.54 -7.11 -8.51
C TRP A 23 -28.21 -7.26 -9.26
N THR A 24 -27.85 -6.34 -10.17
CA THR A 24 -26.52 -6.31 -10.79
C THR A 24 -25.45 -5.61 -9.94
N TYR A 25 -25.85 -5.02 -8.79
CA TYR A 25 -24.95 -4.52 -7.75
C TYR A 25 -24.85 -5.53 -6.59
N GLY A 26 -24.63 -6.81 -6.90
CA GLY A 26 -24.16 -7.74 -5.87
C GLY A 26 -22.82 -7.22 -5.35
N LYS A 27 -22.74 -6.87 -4.06
CA LYS A 27 -21.45 -6.59 -3.39
C LYS A 27 -20.46 -7.66 -3.82
N ARG A 28 -19.34 -7.28 -4.43
CA ARG A 28 -18.29 -8.26 -4.73
C ARG A 28 -17.79 -8.73 -3.38
N VAL A 29 -17.93 -10.02 -3.12
CA VAL A 29 -17.32 -10.62 -1.94
C VAL A 29 -15.84 -10.79 -2.28
N PRO A 30 -14.92 -10.20 -1.48
CA PRO A 30 -13.49 -10.39 -1.70
C PRO A 30 -13.13 -11.88 -1.76
N GLN A 31 -12.23 -12.25 -2.67
CA GLN A 31 -11.75 -13.63 -2.83
C GLN A 31 -10.95 -14.12 -1.62
N VAL A 32 -10.36 -13.19 -0.89
CA VAL A 32 -9.61 -13.41 0.35
C VAL A 32 -10.10 -12.46 1.43
N PRO A 33 -10.04 -12.84 2.72
CA PRO A 33 -10.52 -11.98 3.79
C PRO A 33 -9.69 -10.70 3.94
N CYS A 34 -8.40 -10.73 3.58
CA CYS A 34 -7.54 -9.56 3.71
C CYS A 34 -6.37 -9.53 2.73
N TYR A 35 -5.87 -8.32 2.46
CA TYR A 35 -4.78 -8.05 1.54
C TYR A 35 -3.77 -7.05 2.13
N PHE A 36 -2.56 -7.51 2.41
CA PHE A 36 -1.46 -6.67 2.90
C PHE A 36 -0.45 -6.36 1.80
N VAL A 37 0.04 -5.13 1.80
CA VAL A 37 0.92 -4.62 0.75
C VAL A 37 2.18 -4.02 1.35
N PHE A 38 3.31 -4.50 0.88
CA PHE A 38 4.64 -3.97 1.16
C PHE A 38 5.25 -3.50 -0.15
N GLY A 39 6.02 -2.43 -0.12
CA GLY A 39 6.75 -2.00 -1.30
C GLY A 39 7.13 -0.54 -1.31
N ASP A 40 7.41 -0.04 -2.50
CA ASP A 40 7.86 1.32 -2.71
C ASP A 40 6.80 2.19 -3.40
N SER A 41 7.25 3.14 -4.23
CA SER A 41 6.42 4.07 -5.01
C SER A 41 5.39 3.38 -5.90
N LEU A 42 5.67 2.15 -6.36
CA LEU A 42 4.75 1.38 -7.21
C LEU A 42 3.51 0.88 -6.47
N PHE A 43 3.60 0.77 -5.14
CA PHE A 43 2.54 0.30 -4.26
C PHE A 43 2.02 1.37 -3.30
N ASP A 44 2.76 2.46 -3.07
CA ASP A 44 2.34 3.58 -2.24
C ASP A 44 1.02 4.19 -2.71
N ASN A 45 0.04 4.21 -1.81
CA ASN A 45 -1.31 4.74 -2.03
C ASN A 45 -1.55 6.08 -1.31
N GLY A 46 -0.48 6.72 -0.83
CA GLY A 46 -0.51 7.97 -0.09
C GLY A 46 -0.05 7.84 1.37
N ASN A 47 0.71 6.81 1.72
CA ASN A 47 1.23 6.61 3.08
C ASN A 47 2.06 7.80 3.55
N ASN A 48 2.73 8.50 2.66
CA ASN A 48 3.57 9.64 2.98
C ASN A 48 2.88 11.02 2.83
N ASN A 49 1.58 11.05 2.52
CA ASN A 49 0.85 12.29 2.24
C ASN A 49 0.77 13.26 3.44
N TYR A 50 0.96 12.76 4.66
CA TYR A 50 0.99 13.57 5.87
C TYR A 50 2.32 14.33 6.07
N LEU A 51 3.36 13.99 5.31
CA LEU A 51 4.64 14.66 5.39
C LEU A 51 4.64 15.96 4.59
N ASP A 52 5.35 16.97 5.09
CA ASP A 52 5.54 18.24 4.38
C ASP A 52 6.64 18.19 3.30
N LYS A 53 7.17 16.99 2.98
CA LYS A 53 8.47 16.80 2.30
C LYS A 53 8.36 16.15 0.93
N SER A 54 9.50 16.06 0.22
CA SER A 54 9.63 15.79 -1.22
C SER A 54 9.12 14.43 -1.71
N ALA A 55 8.96 13.44 -0.83
CA ALA A 55 8.51 12.10 -1.24
C ALA A 55 7.01 12.03 -1.59
N LYS A 56 6.19 13.02 -1.19
CA LYS A 56 4.75 13.02 -1.48
C LYS A 56 4.50 13.27 -2.97
N VAL A 57 3.51 12.58 -3.51
CA VAL A 57 3.03 12.80 -4.90
C VAL A 57 1.53 13.10 -4.91
N ASN A 58 1.04 13.82 -3.90
CA ASN A 58 -0.35 14.30 -3.82
C ASN A 58 -0.57 15.65 -4.52
N TYR A 59 -0.02 15.79 -5.73
CA TYR A 59 -0.20 16.96 -6.60
C TYR A 59 -0.30 16.54 -8.07
N LEU A 60 -0.94 17.36 -8.91
CA LEU A 60 -1.05 17.07 -10.35
C LEU A 60 0.33 17.04 -11.04
N PRO A 61 0.59 16.13 -11.99
CA PRO A 61 -0.39 15.29 -12.70
C PRO A 61 -0.75 13.96 -11.99
N TYR A 62 -0.15 13.65 -10.85
CA TYR A 62 -0.46 12.41 -10.13
C TYR A 62 -1.91 12.43 -9.62
N GLY A 63 -2.65 11.36 -9.88
CA GLY A 63 -4.08 11.25 -9.56
C GLY A 63 -5.02 12.01 -10.50
N ILE A 64 -4.57 12.51 -11.66
CA ILE A 64 -5.45 13.21 -12.62
C ILE A 64 -6.64 12.37 -13.14
N ASP A 65 -6.45 11.06 -13.25
CA ASP A 65 -7.45 10.07 -13.67
C ASP A 65 -8.09 9.34 -12.45
N PHE A 66 -7.78 9.76 -11.22
CA PHE A 66 -8.33 9.19 -10.00
C PHE A 66 -9.54 10.01 -9.51
N ASP A 67 -10.64 9.36 -9.14
CA ASP A 67 -11.90 10.04 -8.83
C ASP A 67 -11.81 11.07 -7.69
N THR A 68 -10.86 10.89 -6.76
CA THR A 68 -10.62 11.82 -5.65
C THR A 68 -9.53 12.85 -5.94
N GLY A 69 -9.01 12.89 -7.17
CA GLY A 69 -7.89 13.73 -7.58
C GLY A 69 -6.54 13.23 -7.03
N ALA A 70 -5.62 14.16 -6.78
CA ALA A 70 -4.27 13.84 -6.35
C ALA A 70 -4.24 13.05 -5.03
N SER A 71 -4.00 11.75 -5.14
CA SER A 71 -4.23 10.77 -4.07
C SER A 71 -2.96 10.29 -3.38
N GLY A 72 -1.77 10.69 -3.86
CA GLY A 72 -0.49 10.20 -3.34
C GLY A 72 0.02 8.91 -4.00
N ARG A 73 -0.63 8.47 -5.08
CA ARG A 73 -0.14 7.37 -5.93
C ARG A 73 0.84 7.92 -6.97
N CYS A 74 1.94 7.22 -7.23
CA CYS A 74 2.89 7.54 -8.29
C CYS A 74 2.36 7.17 -9.70
N SER A 75 1.12 7.55 -10.00
CA SER A 75 0.34 7.21 -11.19
C SER A 75 -0.65 8.33 -11.52
N ASN A 76 -1.17 8.37 -12.75
CA ASN A 76 -2.32 9.21 -13.04
C ASN A 76 -3.58 8.73 -12.30
N GLY A 77 -3.67 7.45 -11.97
CA GLY A 77 -4.86 6.82 -11.39
C GLY A 77 -4.47 5.72 -10.42
N LEU A 78 -4.98 4.52 -10.67
CA LEU A 78 -4.68 3.32 -9.90
C LEU A 78 -3.19 2.95 -9.98
N ASN A 79 -2.65 2.45 -8.88
CA ASN A 79 -1.35 1.79 -8.84
C ASN A 79 -1.52 0.25 -8.86
N ILE A 80 -0.43 -0.50 -8.72
CA ILE A 80 -0.47 -1.97 -8.77
C ILE A 80 -1.29 -2.54 -7.60
N ALA A 81 -1.14 -1.97 -6.40
CA ALA A 81 -1.89 -2.37 -5.20
C ALA A 81 -3.41 -2.25 -5.42
N ASP A 82 -3.86 -1.11 -5.96
CA ASP A 82 -5.28 -0.89 -6.22
C ASP A 82 -5.82 -1.86 -7.27
N THR A 83 -5.03 -2.09 -8.33
CA THR A 83 -5.40 -2.99 -9.42
C THR A 83 -5.53 -4.43 -8.94
N ILE A 84 -4.69 -4.87 -8.00
CA ILE A 84 -4.82 -6.17 -7.34
C ILE A 84 -6.06 -6.18 -6.43
N ALA A 85 -6.30 -5.14 -5.64
CA ALA A 85 -7.47 -5.05 -4.76
C ALA A 85 -8.80 -5.15 -5.54
N GLU A 86 -8.92 -4.49 -6.70
CA GLU A 86 -10.11 -4.59 -7.56
C GLU A 86 -10.30 -5.99 -8.13
N GLN A 87 -9.21 -6.64 -8.54
CA GLN A 87 -9.24 -8.02 -9.04
C GLN A 87 -9.59 -9.03 -7.94
N LEU A 88 -9.12 -8.81 -6.71
CA LEU A 88 -9.50 -9.59 -5.54
C LEU A 88 -10.95 -9.32 -5.10
N GLY A 89 -11.61 -8.30 -5.65
CA GLY A 89 -13.03 -8.02 -5.40
C GLY A 89 -13.29 -7.22 -4.12
N PHE A 90 -12.32 -6.46 -3.62
CA PHE A 90 -12.55 -5.53 -2.52
C PHE A 90 -13.44 -4.36 -2.96
N ASP A 91 -14.41 -3.99 -2.13
CA ASP A 91 -15.33 -2.87 -2.38
C ASP A 91 -14.62 -1.49 -2.31
N ARG A 92 -13.41 -1.44 -1.73
CA ARG A 92 -12.58 -0.24 -1.56
C ARG A 92 -11.11 -0.60 -1.71
N TYR A 93 -10.28 0.38 -2.08
CA TYR A 93 -8.83 0.23 -2.04
C TYR A 93 -8.34 0.03 -0.61
N ILE A 94 -7.26 -0.73 -0.47
CA ILE A 94 -6.64 -1.02 0.82
C ILE A 94 -6.17 0.28 1.47
N SER A 95 -6.43 0.43 2.78
CA SER A 95 -6.11 1.67 3.51
C SER A 95 -4.61 1.83 3.70
N ASP A 96 -4.13 3.08 3.65
CA ASP A 96 -2.78 3.44 4.10
C ASP A 96 -2.63 3.21 5.62
N PHE A 97 -1.39 3.03 6.08
CA PHE A 97 -1.07 2.98 7.51
C PHE A 97 -0.90 4.39 8.12
N GLY A 98 -0.34 5.32 7.34
CA GLY A 98 0.29 6.57 7.79
C GLY A 98 -0.61 7.61 8.48
N ILE A 99 -1.88 7.73 8.10
CA ILE A 99 -2.73 8.85 8.59
C ILE A 99 -3.60 8.46 9.79
N GLY A 100 -3.51 7.20 10.28
CA GLY A 100 -4.49 6.69 11.25
C GLY A 100 -5.91 6.63 10.67
N SER A 101 -6.03 6.74 9.34
CA SER A 101 -7.24 6.52 8.54
C SER A 101 -7.64 5.04 8.51
N CYS A 102 -6.69 4.14 8.74
CA CYS A 102 -6.94 2.71 8.85
C CYS A 102 -7.81 2.43 10.08
N THR A 103 -9.12 2.38 9.82
CA THR A 103 -10.15 2.00 10.79
C THR A 103 -10.51 0.52 10.67
N ASN A 104 -10.17 -0.10 9.54
CA ASN A 104 -10.40 -1.51 9.29
C ASN A 104 -9.09 -2.25 8.98
N PHE A 105 -8.42 -2.74 10.02
CA PHE A 105 -7.23 -3.60 9.89
C PHE A 105 -7.56 -4.99 9.35
N LEU A 106 -8.84 -5.40 9.40
CA LEU A 106 -9.24 -6.74 8.97
C LEU A 106 -9.19 -6.87 7.46
N ASP A 107 -9.56 -5.86 6.67
CA ASP A 107 -9.48 -5.96 5.20
C ASP A 107 -8.02 -5.94 4.68
N GLY A 108 -7.07 -5.58 5.54
CA GLY A 108 -5.65 -5.45 5.23
C GLY A 108 -5.18 -4.00 5.24
N VAL A 109 -3.87 -3.81 5.06
CA VAL A 109 -3.21 -2.50 5.12
C VAL A 109 -2.12 -2.41 4.06
N ASN A 110 -2.01 -1.24 3.45
CA ASN A 110 -0.92 -0.91 2.54
C ASN A 110 0.15 -0.12 3.28
N TYR A 111 1.35 -0.70 3.36
CA TYR A 111 2.52 -0.10 4.01
C TYR A 111 3.49 0.55 3.01
N GLY A 112 3.21 0.42 1.70
CA GLY A 112 4.08 0.88 0.63
C GLY A 112 4.44 2.35 0.76
N TRP A 113 5.69 2.69 0.48
CA TRP A 113 6.23 4.03 0.74
C TRP A 113 7.15 4.49 -0.38
N ASN A 114 6.85 5.64 -0.99
CA ASN A 114 7.66 6.18 -2.08
C ASN A 114 9.15 6.34 -1.69
N GLY A 115 10.04 5.69 -2.44
CA GLY A 115 11.49 5.70 -2.21
C GLY A 115 12.01 4.62 -1.26
N ALA A 116 11.14 3.77 -0.72
CA ALA A 116 11.56 2.67 0.18
C ALA A 116 12.42 1.63 -0.54
N GLY A 117 13.35 1.03 0.20
CA GLY A 117 14.15 -0.10 -0.23
C GLY A 117 14.20 -1.22 0.80
N ILE A 118 14.90 -2.29 0.43
CA ILE A 118 15.23 -3.44 1.29
C ILE A 118 16.14 -2.97 2.43
N LEU A 119 17.16 -2.16 2.11
CA LEU A 119 18.12 -1.65 3.07
C LEU A 119 17.61 -0.38 3.74
N ASP A 120 17.86 -0.23 5.04
CA ASP A 120 17.45 0.95 5.81
C ASP A 120 18.13 2.26 5.36
N LEU A 121 19.24 2.16 4.63
CA LEU A 121 19.97 3.32 4.10
C LEU A 121 19.48 3.77 2.71
N THR A 122 18.69 2.95 2.03
CA THR A 122 18.20 3.25 0.67
C THR A 122 17.23 4.41 0.67
N GLY A 123 17.23 5.27 -0.37
CA GLY A 123 16.24 6.37 -0.50
C GLY A 123 16.49 7.54 0.44
N TYR A 124 17.45 7.38 1.36
CA TYR A 124 17.74 8.32 2.40
C TYR A 124 18.22 9.68 1.91
N LEU A 125 19.05 9.72 0.87
CA LEU A 125 19.61 10.98 0.36
C LEU A 125 18.66 11.72 -0.61
N THR A 126 17.70 11.01 -1.23
CA THR A 126 16.72 11.60 -2.16
C THR A 126 15.60 12.35 -1.44
N VAL A 127 15.19 11.93 -0.23
CA VAL A 127 14.19 12.64 0.59
C VAL A 127 14.68 14.02 1.07
N ILE A 128 16.00 14.24 1.07
CA ILE A 128 16.65 15.44 1.64
C ILE A 128 17.30 16.36 0.60
N ALA A 129 17.11 16.08 -0.69
CA ALA A 129 17.81 16.78 -1.78
C ALA A 129 17.39 18.25 -1.98
N ASP A 130 16.25 18.69 -1.43
CA ASP A 130 15.80 20.07 -1.61
C ASP A 130 16.40 21.04 -0.56
N HIS A 131 17.73 21.27 -0.59
CA HIS A 131 18.41 22.46 -0.01
C HIS A 131 18.99 22.37 1.42
N MET A 132 19.30 21.18 1.97
CA MET A 132 19.85 21.08 3.33
C MET A 132 21.39 20.97 3.40
N PRO A 133 22.07 21.76 4.27
CA PRO A 133 23.51 21.62 4.52
C PRO A 133 23.87 20.22 5.06
N LEU A 134 25.07 19.73 4.72
CA LEU A 134 25.54 18.37 5.04
C LEU A 134 25.43 18.00 6.53
N ILE A 135 25.60 18.96 7.44
CA ILE A 135 25.50 18.74 8.89
C ILE A 135 24.05 18.60 9.38
N THR A 136 23.11 19.18 8.63
CA THR A 136 21.67 19.13 8.89
C THR A 136 21.01 17.96 8.18
N LYS A 137 21.72 17.34 7.19
CA LYS A 137 21.51 15.96 6.78
C LYS A 137 21.45 15.16 8.09
N THR A 138 22.55 15.01 8.85
CA THR A 138 22.73 14.08 10.01
C THR A 138 21.73 14.11 11.17
N LEU A 139 20.94 15.17 11.33
CA LEU A 139 19.93 15.28 12.39
C LEU A 139 18.49 15.06 11.90
N TYR A 140 18.26 15.08 10.58
CA TYR A 140 16.99 14.73 9.93
C TYR A 140 16.74 13.20 9.90
N TYR A 141 17.68 12.45 10.47
CA TYR A 141 18.05 11.07 10.17
C TYR A 141 17.09 9.98 10.68
N SER A 142 15.92 10.32 11.25
CA SER A 142 15.26 9.41 12.21
C SER A 142 13.73 9.23 12.11
N GLY A 143 13.05 9.35 10.96
CA GLY A 143 11.61 9.07 11.05
C GLY A 143 10.69 9.10 9.84
N GLU A 144 11.18 9.27 8.61
CA GLU A 144 10.27 9.58 7.50
C GLU A 144 10.54 8.81 6.21
N LEU A 145 11.36 7.76 6.28
CA LEU A 145 11.41 6.76 5.22
C LEU A 145 11.01 5.43 5.83
N PHE A 146 10.01 4.80 5.25
CA PHE A 146 9.50 3.52 5.72
C PHE A 146 10.03 2.43 4.80
N THR A 147 11.31 2.07 4.98
CA THR A 147 11.98 0.92 4.35
C THR A 147 11.30 -0.38 4.75
N MET A 148 11.72 -1.51 4.16
CA MET A 148 11.12 -2.81 4.43
C MET A 148 11.00 -3.11 5.94
N ASN A 149 12.06 -2.86 6.72
CA ASN A 149 12.04 -3.09 8.17
C ASN A 149 10.98 -2.25 8.88
N ALA A 150 10.79 -0.99 8.50
CA ALA A 150 9.76 -0.12 9.07
C ALA A 150 8.34 -0.57 8.66
N GLN A 151 8.16 -1.04 7.42
CA GLN A 151 6.88 -1.60 6.98
C GLN A 151 6.53 -2.90 7.73
N LEU A 152 7.51 -3.78 7.95
CA LEU A 152 7.36 -4.98 8.78
C LEU A 152 7.01 -4.62 10.24
N PHE A 153 7.65 -3.60 10.81
CA PHE A 153 7.30 -3.09 12.13
C PHE A 153 5.84 -2.63 12.20
N ASN A 154 5.35 -1.88 11.21
CA ASN A 154 3.95 -1.47 11.12
C ASN A 154 3.00 -2.65 10.93
N HIS A 155 3.43 -3.68 10.21
CA HIS A 155 2.68 -4.90 10.09
C HIS A 155 2.53 -5.62 11.43
N ASN A 156 3.59 -5.71 12.23
CA ASN A 156 3.52 -6.29 13.57
C ASN A 156 2.54 -5.54 14.49
N ILE A 157 2.49 -4.20 14.39
CA ILE A 157 1.45 -3.40 15.06
C ILE A 157 0.05 -3.79 14.58
N THR A 158 -0.12 -3.98 13.27
CA THR A 158 -1.40 -4.36 12.66
C THR A 158 -1.84 -5.75 13.12
N VAL A 159 -0.95 -6.75 13.09
CA VAL A 159 -1.19 -8.11 13.59
C VAL A 159 -1.62 -8.09 15.05
N SER A 160 -0.94 -7.30 15.89
CA SER A 160 -1.29 -7.11 17.30
C SER A 160 -2.69 -6.50 17.48
N ARG A 161 -3.10 -5.57 16.61
CA ARG A 161 -4.46 -4.99 16.62
C ARG A 161 -5.51 -6.01 16.18
N ILE A 162 -5.22 -6.80 15.14
CA ILE A 162 -6.10 -7.87 14.66
C ILE A 162 -6.31 -8.92 15.75
N SER A 163 -5.25 -9.34 16.44
CA SER A 163 -5.34 -10.25 17.60
C SER A 163 -6.26 -9.71 18.70
N LYS A 164 -6.16 -8.42 19.03
CA LYS A 164 -7.08 -7.78 19.99
C LYS A 164 -8.52 -7.74 19.52
N ILE A 165 -8.76 -7.48 18.23
CA ILE A 165 -10.11 -7.44 17.63
C ILE A 165 -10.75 -8.83 17.62
N LEU A 166 -9.97 -9.86 17.26
CA LEU A 166 -10.45 -11.24 17.12
C LEU A 166 -10.43 -12.02 18.44
N GLY A 167 -9.77 -11.50 19.48
CA GLY A 167 -9.80 -12.01 20.84
C GLY A 167 -8.67 -12.98 21.20
N SER A 168 -7.83 -13.43 20.25
CA SER A 168 -6.61 -14.18 20.54
C SER A 168 -5.63 -14.19 19.37
N GLU A 169 -4.36 -14.43 19.68
CA GLU A 169 -3.29 -14.61 18.69
C GLU A 169 -3.54 -15.84 17.81
N GLU A 170 -4.05 -16.94 18.38
CA GLU A 170 -4.36 -18.15 17.63
C GLU A 170 -5.42 -17.90 16.54
N VAL A 171 -6.49 -17.17 16.88
CA VAL A 171 -7.55 -16.82 15.93
C VAL A 171 -7.04 -15.86 14.88
N ALA A 172 -6.23 -14.86 15.28
CA ALA A 172 -5.61 -13.94 14.33
C ALA A 172 -4.68 -14.65 13.36
N ARG A 173 -3.81 -15.56 13.82
CA ARG A 173 -2.93 -16.33 12.94
C ARG A 173 -3.72 -17.16 11.92
N LYS A 174 -4.82 -17.80 12.34
CA LYS A 174 -5.71 -18.54 11.42
C LYS A 174 -6.42 -17.65 10.41
N TYR A 175 -6.72 -16.41 10.80
CA TYR A 175 -7.31 -15.40 9.91
C TYR A 175 -6.26 -14.92 8.89
N LEU A 176 -5.09 -14.50 9.36
CA LEU A 176 -3.98 -14.00 8.54
C LEU A 176 -3.48 -15.05 7.54
N SER A 177 -3.50 -16.33 7.89
CA SER A 177 -3.09 -17.43 6.99
C SER A 177 -3.99 -17.61 5.76
N GLN A 178 -5.14 -16.92 5.71
CA GLN A 178 -6.06 -16.94 4.56
C GLN A 178 -5.90 -15.69 3.68
N CYS A 179 -5.06 -14.74 4.09
CA CYS A 179 -4.89 -13.47 3.42
C CYS A 179 -3.80 -13.52 2.35
N ILE A 180 -3.80 -12.52 1.48
CA ILE A 180 -2.75 -12.31 0.49
C ILE A 180 -1.77 -11.25 1.00
N TYR A 181 -0.50 -11.51 0.76
CA TYR A 181 0.61 -10.61 1.01
C TYR A 181 1.32 -10.37 -0.32
N VAL A 182 1.54 -9.10 -0.68
CA VAL A 182 2.34 -8.72 -1.85
C VAL A 182 3.47 -7.84 -1.39
N SER A 183 4.66 -8.08 -1.93
CA SER A 183 5.85 -7.28 -1.68
C SER A 183 6.63 -7.09 -2.98
N ASP A 184 7.00 -5.84 -3.27
CA ASP A 184 7.90 -5.47 -4.36
C ASP A 184 8.88 -4.39 -3.89
N MET A 185 10.16 -4.74 -3.85
CA MET A 185 11.24 -3.90 -3.35
C MET A 185 12.57 -4.25 -4.03
N GLY A 186 13.55 -3.34 -3.93
CA GLY A 186 14.90 -3.55 -4.43
C GLY A 186 15.34 -2.54 -5.49
N HIS A 187 14.41 -1.99 -6.27
CA HIS A 187 14.74 -1.04 -7.33
C HIS A 187 15.41 0.24 -6.78
N ASN A 188 14.90 0.76 -5.66
CA ASN A 188 15.49 1.93 -5.00
C ASN A 188 16.87 1.62 -4.40
N ASP A 189 17.15 0.38 -4.00
CA ASP A 189 18.47 0.01 -3.48
C ASP A 189 19.56 0.14 -4.56
N TYR A 190 19.17 0.07 -5.83
CA TYR A 190 20.05 0.42 -6.94
C TYR A 190 20.00 1.91 -7.28
N LEU A 191 18.81 2.46 -7.55
CA LEU A 191 18.64 3.83 -8.06
C LEU A 191 19.00 4.91 -7.03
N ASN A 192 18.62 4.69 -5.78
CA ASN A 192 18.72 5.64 -4.68
C ASN A 192 19.73 5.18 -3.61
N ASN A 193 20.68 4.34 -4.01
CA ASN A 193 21.77 3.87 -3.17
C ASN A 193 22.96 3.41 -4.04
N TYR A 194 22.95 2.21 -4.61
CA TYR A 194 24.14 1.65 -5.30
C TYR A 194 24.74 2.54 -6.40
N PHE A 195 23.91 3.07 -7.30
CA PHE A 195 24.36 3.87 -8.45
C PHE A 195 24.45 5.37 -8.17
N LEU A 196 24.18 5.82 -6.95
CA LEU A 196 24.11 7.23 -6.60
C LEU A 196 25.40 7.66 -5.91
N ASP A 197 26.10 8.65 -6.47
CA ASP A 197 27.48 9.03 -6.09
C ASP A 197 27.67 9.39 -4.60
N ASP A 198 26.62 9.90 -3.95
CA ASP A 198 26.68 10.23 -2.52
C ASP A 198 26.68 8.99 -1.60
N TYR A 199 26.51 7.78 -2.16
CA TYR A 199 26.60 6.51 -1.44
C TYR A 199 27.89 5.77 -1.82
N ASN A 200 28.54 5.18 -0.81
CA ASN A 200 29.74 4.39 -1.03
C ASN A 200 29.46 2.95 -1.49
N SER A 201 28.19 2.56 -1.68
CA SER A 201 27.81 1.17 -1.94
C SER A 201 28.48 0.58 -3.18
N SER A 202 28.60 1.34 -4.28
CA SER A 202 29.34 0.91 -5.48
C SER A 202 30.86 0.88 -5.31
N GLN A 203 31.41 1.56 -4.29
CA GLN A 203 32.83 1.48 -3.93
C GLN A 203 33.10 0.30 -2.99
N LEU A 204 32.10 -0.13 -2.23
CA LEU A 204 32.20 -1.19 -1.23
C LEU A 204 31.87 -2.58 -1.81
N TYR A 205 30.99 -2.63 -2.81
CA TYR A 205 30.47 -3.88 -3.38
C TYR A 205 30.55 -3.89 -4.90
N THR A 206 30.99 -5.01 -5.47
CA THR A 206 30.69 -5.34 -6.87
C THR A 206 29.17 -5.50 -7.08
N PRO A 207 28.66 -5.43 -8.31
CA PRO A 207 27.23 -5.61 -8.57
C PRO A 207 26.71 -6.95 -8.04
N GLU A 208 27.49 -8.02 -8.16
CA GLU A 208 27.14 -9.36 -7.67
C GLU A 208 27.11 -9.43 -6.14
N GLU A 209 28.09 -8.84 -5.46
CA GLU A 209 28.11 -8.78 -3.99
C GLU A 209 26.95 -7.94 -3.44
N PHE A 210 26.60 -6.84 -4.11
CA PHE A 210 25.46 -6.02 -3.70
C PHE A 210 24.13 -6.74 -3.93
N ALA A 211 23.96 -7.42 -5.06
CA ALA A 211 22.79 -8.25 -5.31
C ALA A 211 22.63 -9.35 -4.24
N GLN A 212 23.74 -10.01 -3.86
CA GLN A 212 23.74 -11.01 -2.80
C GLN A 212 23.33 -10.42 -1.44
N LEU A 213 23.88 -9.25 -1.09
CA LEU A 213 23.47 -8.52 0.12
C LEU A 213 21.96 -8.24 0.15
N LEU A 214 21.38 -7.79 -0.97
CA LEU A 214 19.95 -7.51 -1.06
C LEU A 214 19.11 -8.79 -0.93
N ILE A 215 19.52 -9.87 -1.59
CA ILE A 215 18.82 -11.17 -1.52
C ILE A 215 18.82 -11.69 -0.08
N GLU A 216 19.98 -11.77 0.58
CA GLU A 216 20.09 -12.28 1.94
C GLU A 216 19.29 -11.43 2.94
N THR A 217 19.33 -10.11 2.78
CA THR A 217 18.56 -9.20 3.64
C THR A 217 17.06 -9.39 3.42
N TYR A 218 16.63 -9.47 2.16
CA TYR A 218 15.22 -9.58 1.82
C TYR A 218 14.65 -10.96 2.21
N GLU A 219 15.41 -12.04 2.03
CA GLU A 219 15.05 -13.38 2.51
C GLU A 219 14.79 -13.35 4.02
N THR A 220 15.71 -12.76 4.79
CA THR A 220 15.54 -12.60 6.24
C THR A 220 14.27 -11.81 6.57
N GLN A 221 14.00 -10.72 5.86
CA GLN A 221 12.81 -9.88 6.05
C GLN A 221 11.50 -10.61 5.74
N LEU A 222 11.49 -11.51 4.74
CA LEU A 222 10.31 -12.30 4.37
C LEU A 222 10.04 -13.44 5.35
N GLU A 223 11.08 -14.00 5.98
CA GLU A 223 10.94 -15.02 7.03
C GLU A 223 10.30 -14.47 8.31
N VAL A 224 10.37 -13.15 8.54
CA VAL A 224 9.65 -12.47 9.61
C VAL A 224 8.16 -12.36 9.24
N SER A 225 7.47 -13.49 9.23
CA SER A 225 6.00 -13.62 9.13
C SER A 225 5.42 -14.19 10.43
N PRO A 226 4.15 -13.87 10.75
CA PRO A 226 3.71 -13.50 12.10
C PRO A 226 3.67 -14.68 13.07
N THR A 227 4.33 -14.53 14.21
CA THR A 227 4.08 -15.36 15.41
C THR A 227 2.66 -15.15 15.92
#